data_AF-A0A0D1ZFF3-F1
#
_entry.id   AF-A0A0D1ZFF3-F1
#
_cell.length_a   1.000
_cell.length_b   1.000
_cell.length_c   1.000
_cell.angle_alpha   90.00
_cell.angle_beta   90.00
_cell.angle_gamma   90.00
#
_symmetry.space_group_name_H-M   'P 1'
#
loop_
_entity.id
_entity.type
_entity.pdbx_description
1 polymer ?
#
loop_
_entity_poly.entity_id
_entity_poly.type
_entity_poly.pdbx_seq_one_letter_code
_entity_poly.pdbx_strand_id
1 'polypeptide(L)'
;MAAPTDNTQGLVTGVSQAPKSRHRHGLPTPEGTLAPEDARITADKERMAREARQQGAMPSIIEVADREEAQSKPAFDIGAQDDRQSQGGGDSGSESDESDDGRPSLATDAQAEAVHSVLACSRRDYRKILKLEAVAEDDRQEKENIVNSFTRLGCLTHPDFNPTKGADEAFKRVLKAAKKLGIDQEEINEVKFWDGDELAERELTADGRWVDKGDSMQGVEDSSPLGPTEVHQQIWGGVKPVLGRLMNNPHDEEAVATLKEANTKIVEENIANKVPEAMLNSYTIAIDTFKAIFAEAAPILARLRENLADSEARAKFEALNDRLRAFNRLHQYPEGWIMDPPAANASKPAIEGTGLQRASVTAVTTSSSSSDIVSTSTTSSSAQDGPITFRRSTRKEGYVKEHGVEKKIEGAQKVGAGHQLLISRPGNHNLKIYELVAASTFGKGFGAAYLNQPDAKLIGKGKKEDLKDMKIKDMVIAGVASTRRDPSRASNGGRVREPNTIVLVGFGEQPGQFTWYDRSVLGA
;
A
#
# COMPACT_ATOMS: atom_id res chain seq x y z
N MET A 1 47.38 -15.02 55.03
CA MET A 1 47.88 -16.04 54.08
C MET A 1 48.43 -15.31 52.86
N ALA A 2 49.71 -15.52 52.61
CA ALA A 2 50.50 -15.11 51.44
C ALA A 2 49.90 -15.68 50.14
N ALA A 3 50.17 -15.25 48.90
CA ALA A 3 50.97 -14.21 48.25
C ALA A 3 50.47 -14.10 46.77
N PRO A 4 50.85 -13.06 46.01
CA PRO A 4 50.45 -12.79 44.63
C PRO A 4 51.49 -13.28 43.60
N THR A 5 51.16 -13.33 42.31
CA THR A 5 52.16 -13.23 41.22
C THR A 5 51.62 -12.58 39.95
N ASP A 6 52.34 -11.51 39.58
CA ASP A 6 52.51 -10.82 38.31
C ASP A 6 53.16 -11.71 37.22
N ASN A 7 52.93 -11.44 35.92
CA ASN A 7 53.99 -11.34 34.89
C ASN A 7 53.51 -11.08 33.44
N THR A 8 53.70 -9.84 32.98
CA THR A 8 54.65 -9.36 31.94
C THR A 8 55.05 -10.21 30.72
N GLN A 9 54.73 -9.64 29.54
CA GLN A 9 55.45 -9.52 28.23
C GLN A 9 56.24 -10.66 27.57
N GLY A 10 56.16 -10.71 26.22
CA GLY A 10 57.18 -11.32 25.37
C GLY A 10 56.90 -11.28 23.86
N LEU A 11 57.38 -10.23 23.19
CA LEU A 11 57.49 -10.07 21.74
C LEU A 11 58.83 -10.67 21.27
N VAL A 12 58.87 -11.61 20.31
CA VAL A 12 60.11 -11.96 19.58
C VAL A 12 59.83 -12.35 18.13
N THR A 13 60.42 -11.58 17.23
CA THR A 13 60.64 -11.80 15.79
C THR A 13 61.69 -12.89 15.53
N GLY A 14 61.46 -13.76 14.54
CA GLY A 14 62.44 -14.76 14.10
C GLY A 14 62.48 -14.90 12.57
N VAL A 15 63.47 -14.26 11.95
CA VAL A 15 63.95 -14.48 10.57
C VAL A 15 64.71 -15.80 10.52
N SER A 16 64.46 -16.66 9.52
CA SER A 16 65.37 -17.77 9.23
C SER A 16 65.55 -17.96 7.72
N GLN A 17 66.83 -18.13 7.37
CA GLN A 17 67.39 -18.13 6.04
C GLN A 17 67.29 -19.49 5.34
N ALA A 18 67.34 -19.42 4.01
CA ALA A 18 67.30 -20.53 3.05
C ALA A 18 68.47 -21.53 3.17
N PRO A 19 68.36 -22.69 2.46
CA PRO A 19 69.49 -23.21 1.72
C PRO A 19 69.20 -23.39 0.22
N LYS A 20 70.26 -23.14 -0.55
CA LYS A 20 70.38 -23.23 -2.01
C LYS A 20 70.38 -24.69 -2.47
N SER A 21 69.73 -24.99 -3.60
CA SER A 21 70.14 -26.11 -4.46
C SER A 21 70.17 -25.67 -5.92
N ARG A 22 71.29 -26.00 -6.57
CA ARG A 22 71.56 -25.88 -8.01
C ARG A 22 70.94 -27.11 -8.70
N HIS A 23 70.33 -26.94 -9.86
CA HIS A 23 70.69 -27.71 -11.06
C HIS A 23 70.12 -27.08 -12.34
N ARG A 24 70.91 -27.25 -13.40
CA ARG A 24 70.70 -26.78 -14.79
C ARG A 24 69.73 -27.69 -15.52
N HIS A 25 69.05 -27.13 -16.53
CA HIS A 25 68.84 -27.63 -17.91
C HIS A 25 67.47 -27.15 -18.41
N GLY A 26 67.50 -26.39 -19.51
CA GLY A 26 66.34 -25.67 -20.04
C GLY A 26 65.54 -26.40 -21.10
N LEU A 27 64.42 -25.78 -21.47
CA LEU A 27 63.73 -25.85 -22.75
C LEU A 27 63.19 -24.44 -23.06
N PRO A 28 63.24 -23.97 -24.32
CA PRO A 28 62.69 -22.68 -24.71
C PRO A 28 61.16 -22.71 -24.56
N THR A 29 60.63 -21.81 -23.75
CA THR A 29 59.19 -21.64 -23.55
C THR A 29 58.61 -20.90 -24.77
N PRO A 30 57.46 -21.33 -25.33
CA PRO A 30 56.81 -20.63 -26.45
C PRO A 30 56.39 -19.21 -26.05
N GLU A 31 56.35 -18.33 -27.05
CA GLU A 31 56.03 -16.90 -26.93
C GLU A 31 54.82 -16.64 -26.03
N GLY A 32 54.96 -15.62 -25.17
CA GLY A 32 54.01 -15.30 -24.13
C GLY A 32 52.60 -15.07 -24.66
N THR A 33 51.68 -15.94 -24.26
CA THR A 33 50.25 -15.72 -24.33
C THR A 33 49.93 -14.35 -23.72
N LEU A 34 49.34 -13.47 -24.52
CA LEU A 34 48.86 -12.16 -24.08
C LEU A 34 48.05 -12.33 -22.79
N ALA A 35 48.39 -11.51 -21.78
CA ALA A 35 47.77 -11.61 -20.47
C ALA A 35 46.23 -11.47 -20.59
N PRO A 36 45.44 -12.15 -19.75
CA PRO A 36 43.97 -12.17 -19.83
C PRO A 36 43.29 -10.79 -19.79
N GLU A 37 44.01 -9.76 -19.35
CA GLU A 37 43.57 -8.38 -19.28
C GLU A 37 43.45 -7.72 -20.68
N ASP A 38 44.38 -7.99 -21.61
CA ASP A 38 44.38 -7.33 -22.92
C ASP A 38 43.23 -7.80 -23.81
N ALA A 39 42.84 -9.07 -23.69
CA ALA A 39 41.67 -9.63 -24.38
C ALA A 39 40.36 -9.02 -23.84
N ARG A 40 40.29 -8.74 -22.52
CA ARG A 40 39.13 -8.08 -21.90
C ARG A 40 39.01 -6.62 -22.32
N ILE A 41 40.12 -5.88 -22.32
CA ILE A 41 40.15 -4.48 -22.74
C ILE A 41 39.75 -4.34 -24.22
N THR A 42 40.19 -5.27 -25.07
CA THR A 42 39.85 -5.28 -26.50
C THR A 42 38.36 -5.59 -26.72
N ALA A 43 37.82 -6.57 -25.98
CA ALA A 43 36.40 -6.93 -26.07
C ALA A 43 35.47 -5.80 -25.57
N ASP A 44 35.85 -5.08 -24.51
CA ASP A 44 35.06 -3.95 -24.00
C ASP A 44 35.12 -2.73 -24.92
N LYS A 45 36.26 -2.45 -25.56
CA LYS A 45 36.36 -1.42 -26.60
C LYS A 45 35.48 -1.74 -27.80
N GLU A 46 35.42 -3.00 -28.22
CA GLU A 46 34.56 -3.40 -29.33
C GLU A 46 33.07 -3.31 -28.96
N ARG A 47 32.70 -3.63 -27.71
CA ARG A 47 31.32 -3.46 -27.21
C ARG A 47 30.89 -1.99 -27.22
N MET A 48 31.74 -1.09 -26.70
CA MET A 48 31.46 0.35 -26.72
C MET A 48 31.35 0.92 -28.15
N ALA A 49 32.19 0.47 -29.09
CA ALA A 49 32.11 0.91 -30.47
C ALA A 49 30.80 0.44 -31.16
N ARG A 50 30.27 -0.72 -30.78
CA ARG A 50 29.01 -1.26 -31.31
C ARG A 50 27.80 -0.51 -30.75
N GLU A 51 27.81 -0.14 -29.47
CA GLU A 51 26.77 0.68 -28.83
C GLU A 51 26.75 2.11 -29.40
N ALA A 52 27.91 2.73 -29.63
CA ALA A 52 28.01 4.06 -30.25
C ALA A 52 27.41 4.09 -31.67
N ARG A 53 27.58 3.02 -32.46
CA ARG A 53 26.95 2.89 -33.78
C ARG A 53 25.44 2.72 -33.72
N GLN A 54 24.91 2.09 -32.67
CA GLN A 54 23.46 1.94 -32.49
C GLN A 54 22.80 3.25 -32.05
N GLN A 55 23.52 4.10 -31.29
CA GLN A 55 22.99 5.40 -30.86
C GLN A 55 23.02 6.46 -31.97
N GLY A 56 23.88 6.33 -32.98
CA GLY A 56 23.92 7.23 -34.15
C GLY A 56 22.90 6.95 -35.25
N ALA A 57 22.09 5.88 -35.14
CA ALA A 57 21.15 5.43 -36.18
C ALA A 57 19.67 5.72 -35.86
N MET A 58 19.37 6.54 -34.84
CA MET A 58 18.02 7.04 -34.62
C MET A 58 17.81 8.30 -35.49
N PRO A 59 16.89 8.28 -36.48
CA PRO A 59 16.53 9.50 -37.20
C PRO A 59 15.88 10.47 -36.20
N SER A 60 16.46 11.67 -36.14
CA SER A 60 15.90 12.83 -35.45
C SER A 60 14.45 13.04 -35.89
N ILE A 61 13.49 12.79 -34.99
CA ILE A 61 12.11 13.25 -35.12
C ILE A 61 12.16 14.78 -35.05
N ILE A 62 12.17 15.40 -36.23
CA ILE A 62 11.83 16.81 -36.41
C ILE A 62 10.31 16.89 -36.31
N GLU A 63 9.82 17.72 -35.40
CA GLU A 63 8.42 18.18 -35.37
C GLU A 63 8.11 18.85 -36.72
N VAL A 64 7.38 18.14 -37.58
CA VAL A 64 6.77 18.73 -38.78
C VAL A 64 5.33 19.08 -38.42
N ALA A 65 5.07 20.39 -38.41
CA ALA A 65 3.75 20.96 -38.29
C ALA A 65 2.79 20.40 -39.35
N ASP A 66 1.56 20.12 -38.90
CA ASP A 66 0.45 19.57 -39.69
C ASP A 66 0.20 20.42 -40.95
N ARG A 67 0.41 19.80 -42.13
CA ARG A 67 -0.04 20.29 -43.43
C ARG A 67 -1.30 19.53 -43.81
N GLU A 68 -2.40 20.27 -43.96
CA GLU A 68 -3.66 19.79 -44.52
C GLU A 68 -3.42 19.19 -45.92
N GLU A 69 -3.95 17.99 -46.15
CA GLU A 69 -4.27 17.57 -47.51
C GLU A 69 -5.52 16.68 -47.53
N ALA A 70 -6.40 17.05 -48.44
CA ALA A 70 -7.76 16.61 -48.57
C ALA A 70 -7.88 15.41 -49.53
N GLN A 71 -9.04 14.74 -49.44
CA GLN A 71 -9.69 13.93 -50.48
C GLN A 71 -9.02 12.62 -50.90
N SER A 72 -9.71 11.51 -50.62
CA SER A 72 -10.32 10.67 -51.67
C SER A 72 -11.18 9.55 -51.07
N LYS A 73 -12.47 9.54 -51.41
CA LYS A 73 -13.36 8.37 -51.34
C LYS A 73 -12.81 7.26 -52.25
N PRO A 74 -13.15 6.00 -51.97
CA PRO A 74 -13.97 5.32 -52.97
C PRO A 74 -15.18 4.61 -52.36
N ALA A 75 -16.23 4.58 -53.18
CA ALA A 75 -17.44 3.81 -52.99
C ALA A 75 -17.13 2.31 -53.05
N PHE A 76 -17.71 1.54 -52.14
CA PHE A 76 -17.87 0.11 -52.32
C PHE A 76 -19.34 -0.25 -52.07
N ASP A 77 -19.95 -0.68 -53.16
CA ASP A 77 -21.31 -1.17 -53.32
C ASP A 77 -21.28 -2.69 -53.10
N ILE A 78 -22.00 -3.19 -52.09
CA ILE A 78 -22.30 -4.61 -51.91
C ILE A 78 -23.76 -4.73 -51.45
N GLY A 79 -24.64 -4.86 -52.44
CA GLY A 79 -25.34 -6.13 -52.68
C GLY A 79 -26.23 -6.67 -51.57
N ALA A 80 -27.54 -6.52 -51.80
CA ALA A 80 -28.62 -7.26 -51.15
C ALA A 80 -28.59 -8.76 -51.46
N GLN A 81 -28.92 -9.59 -50.46
CA GLN A 81 -29.60 -10.89 -50.57
C GLN A 81 -30.13 -11.23 -49.16
N ASP A 82 -31.44 -11.23 -48.89
CA ASP A 82 -32.52 -12.13 -49.32
C ASP A 82 -32.83 -13.18 -48.24
N ASP A 83 -34.13 -13.40 -48.09
CA ASP A 83 -34.87 -14.08 -47.04
C ASP A 83 -34.45 -15.54 -46.81
N ARG A 84 -34.52 -16.00 -45.55
CA ARG A 84 -35.15 -17.30 -45.25
C ARG A 84 -35.59 -17.44 -43.79
N GLN A 85 -36.91 -17.54 -43.67
CA GLN A 85 -37.67 -18.06 -42.53
C GLN A 85 -37.17 -19.43 -42.07
N SER A 86 -37.16 -19.65 -40.76
CA SER A 86 -37.39 -20.98 -40.18
C SER A 86 -38.08 -20.81 -38.83
N GLN A 87 -39.40 -21.04 -38.83
CA GLN A 87 -40.19 -21.35 -37.65
C GLN A 87 -39.74 -22.72 -37.09
N GLY A 88 -39.60 -22.81 -35.79
CA GLY A 88 -39.43 -24.09 -35.09
C GLY A 88 -39.61 -23.88 -33.59
N GLY A 89 -40.81 -24.17 -33.10
CA GLY A 89 -41.12 -24.21 -31.67
C GLY A 89 -40.45 -25.38 -30.98
N GLY A 90 -40.23 -25.23 -29.67
CA GLY A 90 -39.63 -26.25 -28.83
C GLY A 90 -39.66 -25.81 -27.37
N ASP A 91 -40.81 -26.04 -26.74
CA ASP A 91 -41.00 -26.15 -25.30
C ASP A 91 -40.04 -27.19 -24.69
N SER A 92 -39.25 -26.79 -23.71
CA SER A 92 -38.69 -27.67 -22.66
C SER A 92 -37.99 -26.82 -21.61
N GLY A 93 -38.59 -26.75 -20.42
CA GLY A 93 -37.93 -26.31 -19.21
C GLY A 93 -36.71 -27.17 -18.93
N SER A 94 -35.57 -26.52 -18.74
CA SER A 94 -34.34 -27.13 -18.27
C SER A 94 -33.75 -26.20 -17.22
N GLU A 95 -33.76 -26.66 -15.98
CA GLU A 95 -32.98 -26.11 -14.88
C GLU A 95 -31.52 -26.08 -15.32
N SER A 96 -30.98 -24.87 -15.50
CA SER A 96 -29.61 -24.65 -15.95
C SER A 96 -28.66 -24.76 -14.75
N ASP A 97 -28.12 -25.96 -14.61
CA ASP A 97 -26.87 -26.26 -13.91
C ASP A 97 -25.73 -25.56 -14.68
N GLU A 98 -25.25 -24.44 -14.16
CA GLU A 98 -24.20 -23.60 -14.78
C GLU A 98 -22.85 -24.31 -14.78
N SER A 99 -22.63 -25.13 -15.80
CA SER A 99 -21.32 -25.64 -16.13
C SER A 99 -20.53 -24.54 -16.87
N ASP A 100 -19.63 -23.89 -16.14
CA ASP A 100 -18.60 -22.94 -16.61
C ASP A 100 -17.59 -23.65 -17.54
N ASP A 101 -18.07 -24.07 -18.70
CA ASP A 101 -17.24 -24.51 -19.81
C ASP A 101 -16.53 -23.27 -20.32
N GLY A 102 -15.23 -23.11 -20.00
CA GLY A 102 -14.34 -21.96 -20.29
C GLY A 102 -14.26 -21.49 -21.76
N ARG A 103 -15.40 -21.19 -22.33
CA ARG A 103 -15.66 -20.62 -23.63
C ARG A 103 -15.43 -19.11 -23.44
N PRO A 104 -14.65 -18.47 -24.32
CA PRO A 104 -14.40 -17.04 -24.22
C PRO A 104 -15.76 -16.32 -24.15
N SER A 105 -15.99 -15.61 -23.05
CA SER A 105 -17.21 -14.85 -22.82
C SER A 105 -17.46 -13.95 -24.03
N LEU A 106 -18.65 -14.07 -24.63
CA LEU A 106 -19.01 -13.21 -25.74
C LEU A 106 -19.13 -11.78 -25.22
N ALA A 107 -18.69 -10.81 -26.02
CA ALA A 107 -18.84 -9.40 -25.67
C ALA A 107 -20.32 -9.10 -25.42
N THR A 108 -20.62 -8.41 -24.31
CA THR A 108 -21.98 -7.94 -24.06
C THR A 108 -22.34 -6.81 -25.03
N ASP A 109 -23.62 -6.60 -25.31
CA ASP A 109 -24.06 -5.50 -26.20
C ASP A 109 -23.56 -4.14 -25.69
N ALA A 110 -23.53 -3.95 -24.36
CA ALA A 110 -23.01 -2.75 -23.72
C ALA A 110 -21.50 -2.55 -23.98
N GLN A 111 -20.71 -3.63 -23.94
CA GLN A 111 -19.28 -3.60 -24.26
C GLN A 111 -19.04 -3.25 -25.73
N ALA A 112 -19.82 -3.83 -26.65
CA ALA A 112 -19.71 -3.53 -28.07
C ALA A 112 -20.10 -2.06 -28.36
N GLU A 113 -21.22 -1.59 -27.80
CA GLU A 113 -21.69 -0.22 -27.95
C GLU A 113 -20.68 0.80 -27.40
N ALA A 114 -20.09 0.53 -26.23
CA ALA A 114 -19.06 1.38 -25.63
C ALA A 114 -17.86 1.55 -26.56
N VAL A 115 -17.36 0.46 -27.13
CA VAL A 115 -16.22 0.49 -28.09
C VAL A 115 -16.59 1.29 -29.33
N HIS A 116 -17.75 1.04 -29.93
CA HIS A 116 -18.21 1.79 -31.10
C HIS A 116 -18.38 3.28 -30.82
N SER A 117 -18.97 3.64 -29.69
CA SER A 117 -19.19 5.02 -29.27
C SER A 117 -17.87 5.78 -29.10
N VAL A 118 -16.88 5.18 -28.41
CA VAL A 118 -15.56 5.81 -28.21
C VAL A 118 -14.80 5.97 -29.54
N LEU A 119 -14.89 4.99 -30.43
CA LEU A 119 -14.19 5.03 -31.71
C LEU A 119 -14.80 6.05 -32.70
N ALA A 120 -16.12 6.26 -32.63
CA ALA A 120 -16.83 7.27 -33.41
C ALA A 120 -16.50 8.72 -32.98
N CYS A 121 -16.06 8.91 -31.73
CA CYS A 121 -15.70 10.23 -31.21
C CYS A 121 -14.39 10.76 -31.80
N SER A 122 -14.29 12.09 -31.94
CA SER A 122 -13.03 12.76 -32.34
C SER A 122 -11.92 12.50 -31.32
N ARG A 123 -10.69 12.25 -31.80
CA ARG A 123 -9.51 11.96 -30.96
C ARG A 123 -9.12 13.07 -29.97
N ARG A 124 -9.67 14.28 -30.15
CA ARG A 124 -9.41 15.46 -29.31
C ARG A 124 -10.61 15.85 -28.43
N ASP A 125 -11.75 15.19 -28.57
CA ASP A 125 -12.98 15.51 -27.81
C ASP A 125 -13.08 14.64 -26.56
N TYR A 126 -12.27 14.96 -25.54
CA TYR A 126 -12.11 14.14 -24.34
C TYR A 126 -13.40 14.00 -23.53
N ARG A 127 -14.27 15.02 -23.52
CA ARG A 127 -15.58 14.95 -22.83
C ARG A 127 -16.53 13.99 -23.52
N LYS A 128 -16.63 14.07 -24.86
CA LYS A 128 -17.46 13.12 -25.62
C LYS A 128 -16.94 11.68 -25.52
N ILE A 129 -15.61 11.49 -25.49
CA ILE A 129 -15.02 10.17 -25.27
C ILE A 129 -15.50 9.58 -23.94
N LEU A 130 -15.60 10.36 -22.85
CA LEU A 130 -16.12 9.91 -21.56
C LEU A 130 -17.65 10.06 -21.41
N LYS A 131 -18.39 10.28 -22.50
CA LYS A 131 -19.85 10.49 -22.50
C LYS A 131 -20.33 11.56 -21.49
N LEU A 132 -19.58 12.65 -21.32
CA LEU A 132 -19.95 13.78 -20.46
C LEU A 132 -20.72 14.84 -21.26
N GLU A 133 -21.95 15.16 -20.87
CA GLU A 133 -22.84 16.08 -21.61
C GLU A 133 -22.53 17.57 -21.36
N ALA A 134 -22.47 17.98 -20.09
CA ALA A 134 -22.21 19.35 -19.67
C ALA A 134 -21.14 19.40 -18.58
N VAL A 135 -20.53 20.57 -18.37
CA VAL A 135 -19.67 20.81 -17.20
C VAL A 135 -20.59 21.09 -16.01
N ALA A 136 -20.45 20.34 -14.93
CA ALA A 136 -21.20 20.61 -13.71
C ALA A 136 -20.80 22.00 -13.15
N GLU A 137 -21.75 22.70 -12.51
CA GLU A 137 -21.48 24.01 -11.91
C GLU A 137 -20.52 23.91 -10.72
N ASP A 138 -20.53 22.77 -10.03
CA ASP A 138 -19.68 22.47 -8.88
C ASP A 138 -18.45 21.65 -9.30
N ASP A 139 -17.26 22.18 -9.03
CA ASP A 139 -15.98 21.55 -9.39
C ASP A 139 -15.82 20.14 -8.78
N ARG A 140 -16.37 19.92 -7.58
CA ARG A 140 -16.31 18.61 -6.92
C ARG A 140 -17.21 17.61 -7.64
N GLN A 141 -18.45 17.99 -7.94
CA GLN A 141 -19.38 17.16 -8.73
C GLN A 141 -18.81 16.86 -10.13
N GLU A 142 -18.16 17.84 -10.76
CA GLU A 142 -17.51 17.67 -12.05
C GLU A 142 -16.39 16.61 -11.98
N LYS A 143 -15.52 16.68 -10.96
CA LYS A 143 -14.47 15.68 -10.75
C LYS A 143 -15.07 14.29 -10.56
N GLU A 144 -16.11 14.17 -9.74
CA GLU A 144 -16.79 12.90 -9.49
C GLU A 144 -17.44 12.31 -10.75
N ASN A 145 -18.08 13.15 -11.57
CA ASN A 145 -18.66 12.75 -12.85
C ASN A 145 -17.59 12.26 -13.83
N ILE A 146 -16.44 12.94 -13.89
CA ILE A 146 -15.30 12.54 -14.72
C ILE A 146 -14.76 11.16 -14.28
N VAL A 147 -14.55 10.95 -12.97
CA VAL A 147 -14.01 9.68 -12.42
C VAL A 147 -14.98 8.53 -12.65
N ASN A 148 -16.27 8.70 -12.32
CA ASN A 148 -17.28 7.66 -12.50
C ASN A 148 -17.44 7.25 -13.98
N SER A 149 -17.52 8.23 -14.89
CA SER A 149 -17.56 7.97 -16.33
C SER A 149 -16.30 7.24 -16.82
N PHE A 150 -15.12 7.64 -16.33
CA PHE A 150 -13.86 7.00 -16.68
C PHE A 150 -13.80 5.55 -16.22
N THR A 151 -14.13 5.28 -14.95
CA THR A 151 -14.11 3.93 -14.38
C THR A 151 -15.04 3.01 -15.15
N ARG A 152 -16.30 3.42 -15.35
CA ARG A 152 -17.29 2.62 -16.07
C ARG A 152 -16.88 2.33 -17.51
N LEU A 153 -16.50 3.37 -18.25
CA LEU A 153 -16.17 3.21 -19.67
C LEU A 153 -14.83 2.50 -19.87
N GLY A 154 -13.89 2.69 -18.96
CA GLY A 154 -12.62 2.00 -18.93
C GLY A 154 -12.79 0.49 -18.76
N CYS A 155 -13.58 0.05 -17.78
CA CYS A 155 -13.90 -1.37 -17.60
C CYS A 155 -14.67 -1.94 -18.80
N LEU A 156 -15.66 -1.22 -19.33
CA LEU A 156 -16.41 -1.66 -20.52
C LEU A 156 -15.55 -1.77 -21.79
N THR A 157 -14.46 -1.00 -21.90
CA THR A 157 -13.57 -1.02 -23.07
C THR A 157 -12.26 -1.78 -22.83
N HIS A 158 -12.08 -2.37 -21.64
CA HIS A 158 -10.81 -3.00 -21.25
C HIS A 158 -10.47 -4.19 -22.18
N PRO A 159 -9.29 -4.22 -22.81
CA PRO A 159 -8.98 -5.21 -23.85
C PRO A 159 -8.91 -6.66 -23.35
N ASP A 160 -8.62 -6.87 -22.06
CA ASP A 160 -8.57 -8.22 -21.49
C ASP A 160 -9.96 -8.80 -21.17
N PHE A 161 -10.99 -7.94 -21.03
CA PHE A 161 -12.35 -8.34 -20.63
C PHE A 161 -13.41 -8.02 -21.69
N ASN A 162 -13.06 -7.28 -22.75
CA ASN A 162 -13.94 -6.97 -23.86
C ASN A 162 -13.35 -7.51 -25.18
N PRO A 163 -13.89 -8.61 -25.74
CA PRO A 163 -13.40 -9.20 -26.98
C PRO A 163 -13.80 -8.44 -28.26
N THR A 164 -14.53 -7.32 -28.14
CA THR A 164 -14.95 -6.50 -29.29
C THR A 164 -13.74 -5.97 -30.07
N LYS A 165 -13.78 -6.09 -31.39
CA LYS A 165 -12.73 -5.57 -32.27
C LYS A 165 -12.55 -4.07 -32.08
N GLY A 166 -11.34 -3.65 -31.70
CA GLY A 166 -11.00 -2.25 -31.45
C GLY A 166 -11.13 -1.80 -30.00
N ALA A 167 -11.44 -2.72 -29.07
CA ALA A 167 -11.44 -2.43 -27.63
C ALA A 167 -10.12 -1.81 -27.15
N ASP A 168 -8.97 -2.31 -27.63
CA ASP A 168 -7.66 -1.77 -27.27
C ASP A 168 -7.45 -0.30 -27.68
N GLU A 169 -7.91 0.09 -28.88
CA GLU A 169 -7.86 1.48 -29.35
C GLU A 169 -8.84 2.35 -28.57
N ALA A 170 -10.06 1.86 -28.34
CA ALA A 170 -11.06 2.56 -27.54
C ALA A 170 -10.53 2.82 -26.12
N PHE A 171 -9.98 1.80 -25.46
CA PHE A 171 -9.40 1.90 -24.13
C PHE A 171 -8.27 2.93 -24.06
N LYS A 172 -7.35 2.92 -25.03
CA LYS A 172 -6.27 3.93 -25.13
C LYS A 172 -6.83 5.35 -25.26
N ARG A 173 -7.95 5.55 -25.97
CA ARG A 173 -8.62 6.85 -26.07
C ARG A 173 -9.24 7.27 -24.73
N VAL A 174 -9.88 6.35 -24.02
CA VAL A 174 -10.43 6.57 -22.67
C VAL A 174 -9.34 6.97 -21.68
N LEU A 175 -8.23 6.22 -21.60
CA LEU A 175 -7.08 6.55 -20.75
C LEU A 175 -6.48 7.93 -21.07
N LYS A 176 -6.42 8.29 -22.36
CA LYS A 176 -5.91 9.61 -22.79
C LYS A 176 -6.87 10.73 -22.41
N ALA A 177 -8.18 10.51 -22.53
CA ALA A 177 -9.20 11.48 -22.13
C ALA A 177 -9.16 11.74 -20.62
N ALA A 178 -9.12 10.68 -19.82
CA ALA A 178 -8.95 10.73 -18.36
C ALA A 178 -7.75 11.59 -17.95
N LYS A 179 -6.57 11.29 -18.49
CA LYS A 179 -5.34 12.06 -18.22
C LYS A 179 -5.47 13.54 -18.60
N LYS A 180 -6.21 13.86 -19.67
CA LYS A 180 -6.43 15.23 -20.13
C LYS A 180 -7.47 15.99 -19.34
N LEU A 181 -8.37 15.28 -18.66
CA LEU A 181 -9.38 15.83 -17.77
C LEU A 181 -8.94 15.86 -16.30
N GLY A 182 -7.69 15.49 -16.00
CA GLY A 182 -7.11 15.65 -14.67
C GLY A 182 -7.39 14.51 -13.70
N ILE A 183 -7.77 13.32 -14.18
CA ILE A 183 -7.87 12.12 -13.35
C ILE A 183 -6.47 11.73 -12.85
N ASP A 184 -6.39 11.36 -11.57
CA ASP A 184 -5.13 11.04 -10.92
C ASP A 184 -4.54 9.73 -11.47
N GLN A 185 -3.21 9.63 -11.50
CA GLN A 185 -2.54 8.48 -12.13
C GLN A 185 -2.82 7.16 -11.39
N GLU A 186 -3.18 7.23 -10.10
CA GLU A 186 -3.58 6.09 -9.27
C GLU A 186 -4.93 5.53 -9.72
N GLU A 187 -5.96 6.38 -9.88
CA GLU A 187 -7.28 6.01 -10.41
C GLU A 187 -7.15 5.45 -11.84
N ILE A 188 -6.28 6.04 -12.67
CA ILE A 188 -5.99 5.50 -14.01
C ILE A 188 -5.38 4.10 -13.95
N ASN A 189 -4.53 3.83 -12.96
CA ASN A 189 -3.89 2.52 -12.80
C ASN A 189 -4.89 1.47 -12.30
N GLU A 190 -5.83 1.84 -11.45
CA GLU A 190 -6.89 0.97 -10.97
C GLU A 190 -7.69 0.38 -12.14
N VAL A 191 -8.17 1.23 -13.05
CA VAL A 191 -8.90 0.80 -14.26
C VAL A 191 -8.01 0.04 -15.25
N LYS A 192 -6.73 0.42 -15.35
CA LYS A 192 -5.76 -0.22 -16.26
C LYS A 192 -5.34 -1.61 -15.82
N PHE A 193 -5.34 -1.88 -14.52
CA PHE A 193 -4.97 -3.16 -13.94
C PHE A 193 -6.17 -3.84 -13.28
N TRP A 194 -7.38 -3.44 -13.68
CA TRP A 194 -8.63 -4.06 -13.27
C TRP A 194 -8.59 -5.55 -13.64
N ASP A 195 -9.12 -6.39 -12.76
CA ASP A 195 -9.08 -7.85 -12.83
C ASP A 195 -10.38 -8.47 -13.35
N GLY A 196 -11.36 -7.63 -13.67
CA GLY A 196 -12.66 -8.05 -14.20
C GLY A 196 -13.75 -8.13 -13.14
N ASP A 197 -13.46 -7.76 -11.88
CA ASP A 197 -14.46 -7.73 -10.81
C ASP A 197 -15.64 -6.83 -11.17
N GLU A 198 -16.86 -7.36 -11.03
CA GLU A 198 -18.10 -6.71 -11.44
C GLU A 198 -18.20 -5.30 -10.82
N LEU A 199 -18.21 -4.27 -11.69
CA LEU A 199 -18.44 -2.91 -11.22
C LEU A 199 -19.87 -2.84 -10.69
N ALA A 200 -20.04 -2.28 -9.49
CA ALA A 200 -21.35 -1.87 -9.00
C ALA A 200 -22.02 -1.03 -10.10
N GLU A 201 -23.16 -1.52 -10.62
CA GLU A 201 -23.86 -0.81 -11.69
C GLU A 201 -24.29 0.55 -11.13
N ARG A 202 -23.75 1.64 -11.67
CA ARG A 202 -24.17 3.01 -11.35
C ARG A 202 -24.95 3.60 -12.50
N GLU A 203 -26.04 4.30 -12.20
CA GLU A 203 -26.84 5.05 -13.16
C GLU A 203 -26.68 6.54 -12.95
N LEU A 204 -26.56 7.28 -14.05
CA LEU A 204 -26.57 8.73 -14.02
C LEU A 204 -28.03 9.18 -13.95
N THR A 205 -28.40 9.78 -12.83
CA THR A 205 -29.70 10.42 -12.62
C THR A 205 -29.90 11.61 -13.55
N ALA A 206 -31.16 12.05 -13.73
CA ALA A 206 -31.48 13.19 -14.57
C ALA A 206 -30.84 14.52 -14.09
N ASP A 207 -30.47 14.62 -12.82
CA ASP A 207 -29.71 15.74 -12.25
C ASP A 207 -28.18 15.57 -12.35
N GLY A 208 -27.71 14.55 -13.08
CA GLY A 208 -26.29 14.36 -13.38
C GLY A 208 -25.48 13.79 -12.22
N ARG A 209 -26.14 13.14 -11.24
CA ARG A 209 -25.46 12.39 -10.16
C ARG A 209 -25.45 10.89 -10.44
N TRP A 210 -24.37 10.23 -10.11
CA TRP A 210 -24.28 8.77 -10.18
C TRP A 210 -24.88 8.15 -8.91
N VAL A 211 -25.81 7.21 -9.07
CA VAL A 211 -26.41 6.42 -7.97
C VAL A 211 -26.21 4.93 -8.25
N ASP A 212 -25.98 4.13 -7.21
CA ASP A 212 -25.87 2.68 -7.35
C ASP A 212 -27.25 2.09 -7.73
N LYS A 213 -27.32 1.36 -8.84
CA LYS A 213 -28.54 0.77 -9.42
C LYS A 213 -29.19 -0.27 -8.51
N GLY A 214 -28.43 -0.78 -7.54
CA GLY A 214 -28.91 -1.70 -6.49
C GLY A 214 -29.85 -1.05 -5.46
N ASP A 215 -29.80 0.28 -5.28
CA ASP A 215 -30.64 0.98 -4.31
C ASP A 215 -32.05 1.31 -4.84
N SER A 216 -32.33 0.98 -6.12
CA SER A 216 -33.64 1.22 -6.74
C SER A 216 -34.58 0.01 -6.68
N MET A 217 -34.34 -0.98 -5.81
CA MET A 217 -35.37 -1.95 -5.43
C MET A 217 -36.31 -1.33 -4.39
N GLN A 218 -37.34 -0.63 -4.88
CA GLN A 218 -38.52 -0.27 -4.10
C GLN A 218 -39.13 -1.53 -3.46
N GLY A 219 -38.83 -1.80 -2.19
CA GLY A 219 -39.61 -2.76 -1.40
C GLY A 219 -38.85 -3.59 -0.37
N VAL A 220 -37.52 -3.63 -0.39
CA VAL A 220 -36.77 -4.11 0.78
C VAL A 220 -36.41 -2.85 1.54
N GLU A 221 -37.04 -2.63 2.70
CA GLU A 221 -36.68 -1.56 3.62
C GLU A 221 -35.16 -1.57 3.77
N ASP A 222 -34.57 -0.57 3.14
CA ASP A 222 -33.15 -0.30 3.07
C ASP A 222 -32.62 -0.26 4.50
N SER A 223 -32.09 -1.40 4.94
CA SER A 223 -31.36 -1.53 6.19
C SER A 223 -29.95 -0.99 5.98
N SER A 224 -29.88 0.22 5.42
CA SER A 224 -28.74 1.11 5.51
C SER A 224 -28.14 0.93 6.90
N PRO A 225 -26.82 0.64 7.01
CA PRO A 225 -26.19 0.30 8.26
C PRO A 225 -26.54 1.38 9.28
N LEU A 226 -27.35 1.01 10.26
CA LEU A 226 -27.95 1.92 11.25
C LEU A 226 -26.81 2.70 11.90
N GLY A 227 -26.57 3.93 11.45
CA GLY A 227 -25.55 4.81 12.01
C GLY A 227 -25.80 5.07 13.50
N PRO A 228 -24.84 5.65 14.22
CA PRO A 228 -24.99 5.93 15.63
C PRO A 228 -26.17 6.89 15.87
N THR A 229 -27.11 6.46 16.71
CA THR A 229 -28.28 7.26 17.12
C THR A 229 -27.86 8.47 17.94
N GLU A 230 -28.80 9.41 18.17
CA GLU A 230 -28.55 10.57 19.04
C GLU A 230 -28.14 10.14 20.47
N VAL A 231 -28.69 9.04 20.97
CA VAL A 231 -28.34 8.48 22.29
C VAL A 231 -26.87 8.05 22.34
N HIS A 232 -26.36 7.40 21.27
CA HIS A 232 -24.93 7.07 21.16
C HIS A 232 -24.08 8.33 21.26
N GLN A 233 -24.44 9.38 20.52
CA GLN A 233 -23.71 10.65 20.52
C GLN A 233 -23.74 11.33 21.89
N GLN A 234 -24.86 11.27 22.61
CA GLN A 234 -24.98 11.79 23.98
C GLN A 234 -24.09 11.01 24.96
N ILE A 235 -24.07 9.67 24.89
CA ILE A 235 -23.19 8.82 25.71
C ILE A 235 -21.73 9.18 25.42
N TRP A 236 -21.36 9.29 24.14
CA TRP A 236 -20.01 9.70 23.71
C TRP A 236 -19.63 11.11 24.21
N GLY A 237 -20.55 12.07 24.13
CA GLY A 237 -20.36 13.41 24.68
C GLY A 237 -20.07 13.39 26.18
N GLY A 238 -20.81 12.56 26.94
CA GLY A 238 -20.66 12.42 28.39
C GLY A 238 -19.34 11.79 28.83
N VAL A 239 -18.75 10.89 28.04
CA VAL A 239 -17.47 10.24 28.38
C VAL A 239 -16.24 11.00 27.90
N LYS A 240 -16.38 12.06 27.11
CA LYS A 240 -15.25 12.90 26.68
C LYS A 240 -14.31 13.34 27.82
N PRO A 241 -14.78 13.86 28.97
CA PRO A 241 -13.89 14.18 30.09
C PRO A 241 -13.19 12.95 30.70
N VAL A 242 -13.83 11.78 30.64
CA VAL A 242 -13.26 10.51 31.13
C VAL A 242 -12.12 10.05 30.23
N LEU A 243 -12.27 10.17 28.91
CA LEU A 243 -11.16 9.96 27.96
C LEU A 243 -9.99 10.92 28.22
N GLY A 244 -10.28 12.16 28.61
CA GLY A 244 -9.25 13.11 29.05
C GLY A 244 -8.47 12.63 30.28
N ARG A 245 -9.12 11.97 31.25
CA ARG A 245 -8.43 11.33 32.39
C ARG A 245 -7.54 10.17 31.91
N LEU A 246 -8.08 9.30 31.05
CA LEU A 246 -7.36 8.16 30.49
C LEU A 246 -6.15 8.58 29.63
N MET A 247 -6.24 9.73 28.95
CA MET A 247 -5.13 10.32 28.21
C MET A 247 -3.97 10.72 29.13
N ASN A 248 -4.27 11.23 30.33
CA ASN A 248 -3.26 11.60 31.31
C ASN A 248 -2.72 10.39 32.09
N ASN A 249 -3.57 9.39 32.32
CA ASN A 249 -3.20 8.14 32.97
C ASN A 249 -3.90 6.95 32.27
N PRO A 250 -3.20 6.25 31.36
CA PRO A 250 -3.75 5.10 30.63
C PRO A 250 -4.15 3.90 31.53
N HIS A 251 -3.75 3.92 32.79
CA HIS A 251 -4.05 2.90 33.79
C HIS A 251 -5.05 3.38 34.85
N ASP A 252 -5.77 4.48 34.60
CA ASP A 252 -6.84 4.96 35.49
C ASP A 252 -8.01 3.96 35.51
N GLU A 253 -8.06 3.12 36.56
CA GLU A 253 -9.08 2.07 36.72
C GLU A 253 -10.49 2.63 36.85
N GLU A 254 -10.65 3.82 37.44
CA GLU A 254 -11.94 4.49 37.58
C GLU A 254 -12.44 4.95 36.20
N ALA A 255 -11.57 5.59 35.41
CA ALA A 255 -11.90 5.99 34.05
C ALA A 255 -12.26 4.78 33.17
N VAL A 256 -11.53 3.67 33.29
CA VAL A 256 -11.84 2.41 32.59
C VAL A 256 -13.19 1.85 33.03
N ALA A 257 -13.51 1.87 34.32
CA ALA A 257 -14.80 1.40 34.82
C ALA A 257 -15.97 2.25 34.27
N THR A 258 -15.83 3.58 34.27
CA THR A 258 -16.84 4.47 33.70
C THR A 258 -17.04 4.25 32.20
N LEU A 259 -15.97 4.03 31.43
CA LEU A 259 -16.08 3.72 30.00
C LEU A 259 -16.74 2.37 29.74
N LYS A 260 -16.49 1.36 30.59
CA LYS A 260 -17.17 0.07 30.50
C LYS A 260 -18.67 0.21 30.77
N GLU A 261 -19.06 1.00 31.76
CA GLU A 261 -20.47 1.30 32.03
C GLU A 261 -21.14 2.00 30.84
N ALA A 262 -20.44 2.95 30.19
CA ALA A 262 -20.92 3.58 28.98
C ALA A 262 -21.10 2.59 27.82
N ASN A 263 -20.17 1.62 27.66
CA ASN A 263 -20.32 0.56 26.68
C ASN A 263 -21.53 -0.34 26.95
N THR A 264 -21.83 -0.64 28.23
CA THR A 264 -23.06 -1.36 28.59
C THR A 264 -24.31 -0.61 28.13
N LYS A 265 -24.36 0.72 28.36
CA LYS A 265 -25.48 1.57 27.91
C LYS A 265 -25.62 1.61 26.38
N ILE A 266 -24.49 1.63 25.65
CA ILE A 266 -24.48 1.56 24.18
C ILE A 266 -25.06 0.23 23.70
N VAL A 267 -24.68 -0.89 24.31
CA VAL A 267 -25.21 -2.21 23.96
C VAL A 267 -26.72 -2.29 24.25
N GLU A 268 -27.18 -1.74 25.39
CA GLU A 268 -28.61 -1.66 25.72
C GLU A 268 -29.39 -0.85 24.68
N GLU A 269 -28.85 0.28 24.23
CA GLU A 269 -29.44 1.11 23.17
C GLU A 269 -29.47 0.37 21.82
N ASN A 270 -28.41 -0.37 21.48
CA ASN A 270 -28.37 -1.21 20.28
C ASN A 270 -29.46 -2.29 20.31
N ILE A 271 -29.67 -2.95 21.46
CA ILE A 271 -30.74 -3.93 21.66
C ILE A 271 -32.11 -3.26 21.49
N ALA A 272 -32.32 -2.08 22.09
CA ALA A 272 -33.58 -1.34 21.99
C ALA A 272 -33.93 -0.94 20.55
N ASN A 273 -32.92 -0.58 19.75
CA ASN A 273 -33.06 -0.25 18.34
C ASN A 273 -33.06 -1.47 17.41
N LYS A 274 -33.10 -2.70 17.96
CA LYS A 274 -33.13 -3.96 17.20
C LYS A 274 -31.93 -4.12 16.25
N VAL A 275 -30.77 -3.60 16.64
CA VAL A 275 -29.51 -3.85 15.93
C VAL A 275 -29.25 -5.37 15.96
N PRO A 276 -28.81 -6.00 14.84
CA PRO A 276 -28.53 -7.43 14.81
C PRO A 276 -27.54 -7.86 15.90
N GLU A 277 -27.70 -9.08 16.44
CA GLU A 277 -26.88 -9.60 17.54
C GLU A 277 -25.36 -9.50 17.26
N ALA A 278 -24.95 -9.78 16.02
CA ALA A 278 -23.57 -9.67 15.54
C ALA A 278 -23.01 -8.24 15.58
N MET A 279 -23.87 -7.23 15.65
CA MET A 279 -23.54 -5.80 15.65
C MET A 279 -23.87 -5.13 16.99
N LEU A 280 -24.20 -5.87 18.05
CA LEU A 280 -24.50 -5.25 19.35
C LEU A 280 -23.32 -4.50 19.96
N ASN A 281 -22.09 -4.92 19.61
CA ASN A 281 -20.87 -4.23 20.01
C ASN A 281 -20.46 -3.10 19.04
N SER A 282 -21.22 -2.88 17.98
CA SER A 282 -21.06 -1.68 17.14
C SER A 282 -21.20 -0.44 18.02
N TYR A 283 -20.42 0.60 17.72
CA TYR A 283 -20.43 1.88 18.45
C TYR A 283 -19.90 1.84 19.89
N THR A 284 -19.61 0.66 20.45
CA THR A 284 -18.91 0.56 21.75
C THR A 284 -17.53 1.19 21.65
N ILE A 285 -17.06 1.78 22.75
CA ILE A 285 -15.78 2.46 22.84
C ILE A 285 -14.67 1.42 22.95
N ALA A 286 -13.70 1.47 22.04
CA ALA A 286 -12.52 0.60 22.04
C ALA A 286 -11.48 1.02 23.11
N ILE A 287 -11.81 0.78 24.38
CA ILE A 287 -11.04 1.26 25.55
C ILE A 287 -9.55 0.88 25.46
N ASP A 288 -9.23 -0.37 25.12
CA ASP A 288 -7.83 -0.83 25.08
C ASP A 288 -7.03 -0.20 23.93
N THR A 289 -7.68 0.15 22.82
CA THR A 289 -7.04 0.89 21.73
C THR A 289 -6.69 2.30 22.16
N PHE A 290 -7.62 3.01 22.81
CA PHE A 290 -7.33 4.33 23.40
C PHE A 290 -6.21 4.25 24.43
N LYS A 291 -6.22 3.26 25.35
CA LYS A 291 -5.15 3.05 26.32
C LYS A 291 -3.79 2.84 25.66
N ALA A 292 -3.71 2.02 24.63
CA ALA A 292 -2.47 1.75 23.92
C ALA A 292 -1.92 3.03 23.25
N ILE A 293 -2.78 3.81 22.58
CA ILE A 293 -2.39 5.08 21.94
C ILE A 293 -1.94 6.11 22.99
N PHE A 294 -2.66 6.24 24.10
CA PHE A 294 -2.32 7.19 25.16
C PHE A 294 -1.04 6.78 25.92
N ALA A 295 -0.80 5.49 26.12
CA ALA A 295 0.45 5.00 26.68
C ALA A 295 1.65 5.29 25.77
N GLU A 296 1.47 5.16 24.45
CA GLU A 296 2.48 5.52 23.45
C GLU A 296 2.73 7.04 23.42
N ALA A 297 1.68 7.84 23.57
CA ALA A 297 1.76 9.30 23.58
C ALA A 297 2.40 9.88 24.85
N ALA A 298 2.28 9.20 26.00
CA ALA A 298 2.74 9.69 27.30
C ALA A 298 4.21 10.18 27.31
N PRO A 299 5.23 9.41 26.84
CA PRO A 299 6.61 9.89 26.80
C PRO A 299 6.82 11.05 25.80
N ILE A 300 6.04 11.11 24.71
CA ILE A 300 6.11 12.18 23.72
C ILE A 300 5.58 13.49 24.33
N LEU A 301 4.45 13.41 25.04
CA LEU A 301 3.86 14.53 25.77
C LEU A 301 4.79 15.03 26.88
N ALA A 302 5.49 14.14 27.58
CA ALA A 302 6.50 14.53 28.56
C ALA A 302 7.62 15.36 27.92
N ARG A 303 8.19 14.91 26.78
CA ARG A 303 9.19 15.67 26.02
C ARG A 303 8.66 17.04 25.57
N LEU A 304 7.44 17.09 25.04
CA LEU A 304 6.83 18.34 24.58
C LEU A 304 6.53 19.33 25.72
N ARG A 305 6.23 18.84 26.93
CA ARG A 305 6.06 19.70 28.12
C ARG A 305 7.40 20.30 28.58
N GLU A 306 8.50 19.58 28.43
CA GLU A 306 9.85 20.08 28.75
C GLU A 306 10.39 21.02 27.68
N ASN A 307 10.15 20.71 26.40
CA ASN A 307 10.58 21.49 25.26
C ASN A 307 9.51 21.50 24.17
N LEU A 308 8.71 22.58 24.12
CA LEU A 308 7.66 22.77 23.13
C LEU A 308 8.20 22.90 21.69
N ALA A 309 9.49 23.24 21.53
CA ALA A 309 10.15 23.37 20.24
C ALA A 309 10.81 22.05 19.77
N ASP A 310 10.61 20.94 20.48
CA ASP A 310 11.08 19.61 20.05
C ASP A 310 10.28 19.15 18.81
N SER A 311 10.82 19.43 17.63
CA SER A 311 10.20 19.12 16.34
C SER A 311 10.00 17.63 16.10
N GLU A 312 10.87 16.78 16.64
CA GLU A 312 10.75 15.32 16.52
C GLU A 312 9.59 14.81 17.38
N ALA A 313 9.50 15.24 18.63
CA ALA A 313 8.39 14.89 19.50
C ALA A 313 7.06 15.42 18.94
N ARG A 314 7.07 16.62 18.36
CA ARG A 314 5.89 17.23 17.73
C ARG A 314 5.39 16.42 16.55
N ALA A 315 6.28 16.03 15.64
CA ALA A 315 5.93 15.21 14.48
C ALA A 315 5.36 13.84 14.89
N LYS A 316 5.94 13.19 15.91
CA LYS A 316 5.39 11.92 16.44
C LYS A 316 4.02 12.10 17.09
N PHE A 317 3.83 13.19 17.83
CA PHE A 317 2.54 13.51 18.42
C PHE A 317 1.46 13.74 17.35
N GLU A 318 1.78 14.49 16.29
CA GLU A 318 0.88 14.73 15.17
C GLU A 318 0.53 13.44 14.43
N ALA A 319 1.52 12.57 14.17
CA ALA A 319 1.29 11.25 13.57
C ALA A 319 0.34 10.36 14.42
N LEU A 320 0.48 10.39 15.75
CA LEU A 320 -0.45 9.67 16.64
C LEU A 320 -1.86 10.26 16.60
N ASN A 321 -1.99 11.59 16.55
CA ASN A 321 -3.28 12.25 16.38
C ASN A 321 -3.93 11.94 15.03
N ASP A 322 -3.16 11.86 13.94
CA ASP A 322 -3.66 11.43 12.63
C ASP A 322 -4.16 9.99 12.65
N ARG A 323 -3.42 9.09 13.30
CA ARG A 323 -3.87 7.72 13.54
C ARG A 323 -5.17 7.69 14.34
N LEU A 324 -5.29 8.54 15.36
CA LEU A 324 -6.49 8.64 16.18
C LEU A 324 -7.69 9.19 15.39
N ARG A 325 -7.49 10.19 14.53
CA ARG A 325 -8.53 10.69 13.61
C ARG A 325 -9.00 9.62 12.63
N ALA A 326 -8.06 8.88 12.03
CA ALA A 326 -8.39 7.77 11.14
C ALA A 326 -9.19 6.69 11.88
N PHE A 327 -8.79 6.36 13.10
CA PHE A 327 -9.49 5.43 13.98
C PHE A 327 -10.91 5.92 14.31
N ASN A 328 -11.06 7.20 14.71
CA ASN A 328 -12.35 7.78 15.02
C ASN A 328 -13.28 7.79 13.81
N ARG A 329 -12.79 8.11 12.61
CA ARG A 329 -13.59 8.05 11.37
C ARG A 329 -14.07 6.64 11.07
N LEU A 330 -13.20 5.64 11.21
CA LEU A 330 -13.56 4.23 10.98
C LEU A 330 -14.66 3.75 11.93
N HIS A 331 -14.60 4.16 13.20
CA HIS A 331 -15.56 3.77 14.23
C HIS A 331 -16.72 4.76 14.42
N GLN A 332 -16.78 5.81 13.58
CA GLN A 332 -17.76 6.89 13.65
C GLN A 332 -17.82 7.60 15.01
N TYR A 333 -16.70 7.63 15.74
CA TYR A 333 -16.58 8.39 16.98
C TYR A 333 -16.48 9.89 16.71
N PRO A 334 -16.77 10.76 17.70
CA PRO A 334 -16.61 12.19 17.55
C PRO A 334 -15.17 12.58 17.14
N GLU A 335 -15.03 13.42 16.11
CA GLU A 335 -13.72 13.86 15.60
C GLU A 335 -12.88 14.58 16.67
N GLY A 336 -13.54 15.19 17.65
CA GLY A 336 -12.90 15.86 18.78
C GLY A 336 -12.29 14.94 19.83
N TRP A 337 -12.36 13.61 19.66
CA TRP A 337 -11.65 12.64 20.51
C TRP A 337 -10.18 12.51 20.07
N ILE A 338 -9.48 13.62 20.10
CA ILE A 338 -8.06 13.73 19.79
C ILE A 338 -7.29 14.25 21.01
N MET A 339 -5.97 14.10 21.00
CA MET A 339 -5.12 14.61 22.07
C MET A 339 -4.83 16.09 21.83
N ASP A 340 -5.01 16.91 22.86
CA ASP A 340 -4.62 18.31 22.82
C ASP A 340 -3.11 18.45 23.00
N PRO A 341 -2.43 19.30 22.21
CA PRO A 341 -1.03 19.59 22.45
C PRO A 341 -0.86 20.30 23.80
N PRO A 342 0.27 20.08 24.51
CA PRO A 342 0.52 20.80 25.76
C PRO A 342 0.51 22.31 25.50
N ALA A 343 -0.27 23.05 26.30
CA ALA A 343 -0.40 24.49 26.16
C ALA A 343 0.95 25.16 26.41
N ALA A 344 1.30 26.14 25.57
CA ALA A 344 2.65 26.69 25.52
C ALA A 344 3.10 27.41 26.81
N ASN A 345 2.16 27.80 27.68
CA ASN A 345 2.43 28.50 28.93
C ASN A 345 1.29 28.29 29.93
N ALA A 346 1.26 27.13 30.60
CA ALA A 346 0.83 27.16 31.99
C ALA A 346 2.08 27.54 32.79
N SER A 347 2.36 28.86 32.85
CA SER A 347 3.44 29.42 33.65
C SER A 347 3.47 28.71 35.00
N LYS A 348 4.55 27.96 35.24
CA LYS A 348 4.84 27.26 36.49
C LYS A 348 4.43 28.21 37.62
N PRO A 349 3.43 27.87 38.45
CA PRO A 349 3.02 28.77 39.53
C PRO A 349 4.29 29.08 40.30
N ALA A 350 4.63 30.38 40.35
CA ALA A 350 5.79 30.84 41.08
C ALA A 350 5.70 30.19 42.46
N ILE A 351 6.68 29.36 42.79
CA ILE A 351 6.80 28.80 44.12
C ILE A 351 6.99 30.03 45.01
N GLU A 352 5.89 30.49 45.62
CA GLU A 352 5.91 31.54 46.63
C GLU A 352 6.77 31.00 47.76
N GLY A 353 8.04 31.39 47.73
CA GLY A 353 8.96 31.19 48.83
C GLY A 353 8.38 31.89 50.04
N THR A 354 7.95 31.09 51.01
CA THR A 354 7.66 31.52 52.38
C THR A 354 8.90 32.21 52.93
N GLY A 355 8.93 33.54 52.85
CA GLY A 355 10.04 34.38 53.28
C GLY A 355 9.50 35.64 53.96
N LEU A 356 9.64 35.64 55.28
CA LEU A 356 9.39 36.71 56.23
C LEU A 356 9.52 38.15 55.71
N GLN A 357 8.57 38.96 56.18
CA GLN A 357 8.53 40.42 56.15
C GLN A 357 9.92 41.07 56.37
N ARG A 358 10.34 41.94 55.44
CA ARG A 358 10.91 43.24 55.83
C ARG A 358 10.85 44.30 54.71
N ALA A 359 10.24 45.41 55.11
CA ALA A 359 10.09 46.74 54.53
C ALA A 359 11.11 47.25 53.47
N SER A 360 10.51 47.90 52.46
CA SER A 360 10.86 49.19 51.85
C SER A 360 12.23 49.40 51.19
N VAL A 361 12.24 49.83 49.92
CA VAL A 361 12.67 51.19 49.48
C VAL A 361 12.45 51.36 47.96
N THR A 362 11.97 52.55 47.62
CA THR A 362 11.64 53.15 46.32
C THR A 362 12.86 53.57 45.50
N ALA A 363 12.86 53.35 44.17
CA ALA A 363 13.48 54.16 43.11
C ALA A 363 13.20 53.48 41.75
N VAL A 364 12.34 54.01 40.86
CA VAL A 364 12.63 54.96 39.76
C VAL A 364 13.97 54.71 39.06
N THR A 365 13.96 54.28 37.79
CA THR A 365 14.56 54.96 36.61
C THR A 365 14.31 54.16 35.32
N THR A 366 14.16 54.93 34.24
CA THR A 366 13.77 54.75 32.84
C THR A 366 14.67 53.94 31.90
N SER A 367 14.15 53.76 30.66
CA SER A 367 14.79 53.55 29.33
C SER A 367 15.03 52.08 28.89
N SER A 368 14.40 51.55 27.83
CA SER A 368 14.50 51.80 26.35
C SER A 368 15.53 50.89 25.65
N SER A 369 15.25 50.53 24.38
CA SER A 369 16.04 49.80 23.34
C SER A 369 15.54 48.35 23.13
N SER A 370 14.80 47.96 22.08
CA SER A 370 14.99 48.05 20.60
C SER A 370 16.31 47.49 20.10
N SER A 371 16.24 46.30 19.48
CA SER A 371 17.08 45.92 18.33
C SER A 371 16.52 44.69 17.64
N ASP A 372 16.01 44.92 16.43
CA ASP A 372 15.76 43.96 15.36
C ASP A 372 17.05 43.21 14.97
N ILE A 373 16.95 41.90 14.73
CA ILE A 373 17.95 41.17 13.94
C ILE A 373 17.23 40.33 12.88
N VAL A 374 17.29 40.87 11.66
CA VAL A 374 17.08 40.20 10.38
C VAL A 374 18.14 39.11 10.21
N SER A 375 17.73 37.87 9.91
CA SER A 375 18.62 36.83 9.41
C SER A 375 18.11 36.32 8.06
N THR A 376 18.94 36.60 7.07
CA THR A 376 18.84 36.35 5.64
C THR A 376 18.88 34.88 5.26
N SER A 377 18.12 34.57 4.23
CA SER A 377 18.15 33.37 3.40
C SER A 377 19.50 33.19 2.69
N THR A 378 20.04 31.97 2.73
CA THR A 378 21.13 31.54 1.86
C THR A 378 20.66 30.36 1.02
N THR A 379 20.37 30.65 -0.23
CA THR A 379 20.17 29.70 -1.33
C THR A 379 21.55 29.33 -1.88
N SER A 380 21.90 28.04 -1.90
CA SER A 380 23.06 27.57 -2.66
C SER A 380 22.66 26.37 -3.52
N SER A 381 22.42 26.69 -4.80
CA SER A 381 22.41 25.76 -5.92
C SER A 381 23.82 25.23 -6.17
N SER A 382 23.97 23.92 -6.29
CA SER A 382 25.17 23.29 -6.84
C SER A 382 24.76 22.10 -7.69
N ALA A 383 24.75 22.31 -9.00
CA ALA A 383 24.67 21.28 -10.01
C ALA A 383 25.99 20.49 -10.03
N GLN A 384 25.90 19.15 -9.99
CA GLN A 384 26.95 18.27 -10.48
C GLN A 384 26.33 17.12 -11.26
N ASP A 385 26.63 17.13 -12.57
CA ASP A 385 26.55 15.98 -13.45
C ASP A 385 27.47 14.86 -12.95
N GLY A 386 26.91 13.67 -12.82
CA GLY A 386 27.59 12.43 -12.46
C GLY A 386 26.90 11.23 -13.12
N PRO A 387 27.64 10.13 -13.34
CA PRO A 387 27.39 9.15 -14.39
C PRO A 387 26.13 8.33 -14.15
N ILE A 388 25.51 7.90 -15.25
CA ILE A 388 24.32 7.04 -15.32
C ILE A 388 24.53 5.81 -14.42
N THR A 389 23.94 5.87 -13.23
CA THR A 389 23.83 4.74 -12.31
C THR A 389 22.55 3.99 -12.67
N PHE A 390 22.65 2.67 -12.81
CA PHE A 390 21.48 1.80 -12.80
C PHE A 390 20.61 2.20 -11.59
N ARG A 391 19.36 2.63 -11.85
CA ARG A 391 18.37 2.89 -10.80
C ARG A 391 18.13 1.61 -10.00
N ARG A 392 18.96 1.37 -8.98
CA ARG A 392 18.56 0.62 -7.79
C ARG A 392 17.38 1.41 -7.23
N SER A 393 16.18 0.90 -7.43
CA SER A 393 15.00 1.36 -6.70
C SER A 393 15.38 1.49 -5.22
N THR A 394 14.95 2.57 -4.58
CA THR A 394 15.10 2.91 -3.16
C THR A 394 14.59 1.78 -2.25
N ARG A 395 15.30 0.66 -2.18
CA ARG A 395 14.98 -0.50 -1.35
C ARG A 395 15.59 -0.21 0.00
N LYS A 396 14.74 0.12 0.96
CA LYS A 396 15.07 -0.01 2.38
C LYS A 396 15.58 -1.44 2.60
N GLU A 397 16.75 -1.56 3.24
CA GLU A 397 17.35 -2.86 3.48
C GLU A 397 16.39 -3.75 4.28
N GLY A 398 16.21 -5.01 3.84
CA GLY A 398 15.20 -5.92 4.38
C GLY A 398 13.77 -5.70 3.88
N TYR A 399 13.53 -4.89 2.84
CA TYR A 399 12.19 -4.69 2.25
C TYR A 399 12.18 -4.93 0.73
N VAL A 400 11.01 -5.34 0.23
CA VAL A 400 10.71 -5.48 -1.21
C VAL A 400 9.43 -4.72 -1.54
N LYS A 401 9.32 -4.24 -2.78
CA LYS A 401 8.10 -3.61 -3.29
C LYS A 401 7.42 -4.58 -4.25
N GLU A 402 6.19 -4.97 -3.95
CA GLU A 402 5.37 -5.86 -4.77
C GLU A 402 4.05 -5.17 -5.07
N HIS A 403 3.71 -5.00 -6.35
CA HIS A 403 2.52 -4.24 -6.79
C HIS A 403 2.37 -2.86 -6.13
N GLY A 404 3.47 -2.13 -5.95
CA GLY A 404 3.42 -0.80 -5.33
C GLY A 404 3.45 -0.81 -3.80
N VAL A 405 3.22 -1.95 -3.15
CA VAL A 405 3.18 -2.10 -1.70
C VAL A 405 4.55 -2.50 -1.16
N GLU A 406 5.04 -1.79 -0.14
CA GLU A 406 6.28 -2.14 0.56
C GLU A 406 6.02 -3.27 1.56
N LYS A 407 6.75 -4.38 1.42
CA LYS A 407 6.66 -5.58 2.26
C LYS A 407 8.02 -5.87 2.88
N LYS A 408 8.04 -6.25 4.15
CA LYS A 408 9.28 -6.56 4.88
C LYS A 408 9.67 -8.02 4.66
N ILE A 409 10.93 -8.30 4.35
CA ILE A 409 11.44 -9.67 4.28
C ILE A 409 11.69 -10.17 5.71
N GLU A 410 10.97 -11.21 6.13
CA GLU A 410 11.12 -11.81 7.47
C GLU A 410 12.05 -13.03 7.43
N GLY A 411 12.29 -13.59 6.24
CA GLY A 411 13.30 -14.62 6.02
C GLY A 411 13.22 -15.25 4.63
N ALA A 412 14.12 -16.18 4.35
CA ALA A 412 14.16 -16.89 3.08
C ALA A 412 14.38 -18.39 3.28
N GLN A 413 13.87 -19.19 2.35
CA GLN A 413 14.01 -20.63 2.33
C GLN A 413 14.51 -21.11 0.97
N LYS A 414 15.47 -22.03 0.96
CA LYS A 414 15.91 -22.70 -0.28
C LYS A 414 14.90 -23.78 -0.68
N VAL A 415 14.42 -23.74 -1.93
CA VAL A 415 13.43 -24.70 -2.46
C VAL A 415 13.86 -25.17 -3.85
N GLY A 416 14.38 -26.41 -3.90
CA GLY A 416 14.98 -26.96 -5.12
C GLY A 416 16.18 -26.13 -5.57
N ALA A 417 16.17 -25.71 -6.84
CA ALA A 417 17.18 -24.80 -7.40
C ALA A 417 16.92 -23.31 -7.08
N GLY A 418 15.75 -22.98 -6.51
CA GLY A 418 15.32 -21.61 -6.23
C GLY A 418 15.28 -21.27 -4.74
N HIS A 419 14.74 -20.10 -4.46
CA HIS A 419 14.49 -19.59 -3.11
C HIS A 419 13.06 -19.06 -3.01
N GLN A 420 12.45 -19.17 -1.85
CA GLN A 420 11.22 -18.49 -1.45
C GLN A 420 11.54 -17.49 -0.35
N LEU A 421 10.83 -16.36 -0.34
CA LEU A 421 10.89 -15.34 0.69
C LEU A 421 9.60 -15.39 1.49
N LEU A 422 9.73 -15.32 2.81
CA LEU A 422 8.63 -14.96 3.67
C LEU A 422 8.64 -13.45 3.81
N ILE A 423 7.58 -12.81 3.35
CA ILE A 423 7.42 -11.36 3.44
C ILE A 423 6.23 -11.03 4.34
N SER A 424 6.29 -9.91 5.08
CA SER A 424 5.22 -9.44 5.94
C SER A 424 4.75 -8.04 5.55
N ARG A 425 3.46 -7.77 5.73
CA ARG A 425 2.86 -6.43 5.63
C ARG A 425 1.89 -6.19 6.78
N PRO A 426 1.68 -4.93 7.21
CA PRO A 426 0.57 -4.61 8.10
C PRO A 426 -0.75 -4.92 7.38
N GLY A 427 -1.65 -5.62 8.07
CA GLY A 427 -3.05 -5.80 7.68
C GLY A 427 -3.98 -5.06 8.64
N ASN A 428 -5.28 -5.23 8.44
CA ASN A 428 -6.29 -4.63 9.31
C ASN A 428 -6.18 -5.16 10.76
N HIS A 429 -6.68 -4.37 11.71
CA HIS A 429 -6.74 -4.72 13.15
C HIS A 429 -5.36 -5.05 13.80
N ASN A 430 -4.29 -4.36 13.39
CA ASN A 430 -2.90 -4.60 13.84
C ASN A 430 -2.40 -6.03 13.57
N LEU A 431 -3.05 -6.76 12.66
CA LEU A 431 -2.60 -8.08 12.26
C LEU A 431 -1.44 -7.96 11.27
N LYS A 432 -0.46 -8.86 11.36
CA LYS A 432 0.59 -8.97 10.35
C LYS A 432 0.20 -10.06 9.37
N ILE A 433 0.13 -9.67 8.11
CA ILE A 433 -0.06 -10.58 6.98
C ILE A 433 1.31 -11.07 6.55
N TYR A 434 1.48 -12.38 6.46
CA TYR A 434 2.69 -13.04 5.98
C TYR A 434 2.39 -13.77 4.67
N GLU A 435 3.28 -13.64 3.70
CA GLU A 435 3.14 -14.26 2.39
C GLU A 435 4.43 -15.00 2.03
N LEU A 436 4.31 -16.15 1.36
CA LEU A 436 5.47 -16.91 0.88
C LEU A 436 5.57 -16.76 -0.64
N VAL A 437 6.53 -15.95 -1.09
CA VAL A 437 6.68 -15.57 -2.50
C VAL A 437 7.97 -16.15 -3.08
N ALA A 438 7.97 -16.52 -4.36
CA ALA A 438 9.21 -16.94 -5.02
C ALA A 438 10.19 -15.76 -5.08
N ALA A 439 11.44 -15.96 -4.65
CA ALA A 439 12.43 -14.88 -4.69
C ALA A 439 12.69 -14.35 -6.12
N SER A 440 12.43 -15.18 -7.13
CA SER A 440 12.53 -14.80 -8.55
C SER A 440 11.55 -13.70 -8.96
N THR A 441 10.45 -13.50 -8.23
CA THR A 441 9.53 -12.37 -8.43
C THR A 441 10.24 -11.01 -8.30
N PHE A 442 11.31 -10.96 -7.51
CA PHE A 442 12.11 -9.75 -7.28
C PHE A 442 13.42 -9.70 -8.09
N GLY A 443 13.62 -10.67 -8.99
CA GLY A 443 14.78 -10.80 -9.87
C GLY A 443 15.53 -12.12 -9.73
N LYS A 444 16.19 -12.55 -10.81
CA LYS A 444 17.03 -13.76 -10.82
C LYS A 444 18.21 -13.58 -9.85
N GLY A 445 18.43 -14.56 -8.98
CA GLY A 445 19.50 -14.52 -7.97
C GLY A 445 19.17 -13.72 -6.71
N PHE A 446 18.01 -13.05 -6.63
CA PHE A 446 17.64 -12.23 -5.48
C PHE A 446 17.69 -12.98 -4.15
N GLY A 447 17.13 -14.21 -4.09
CA GLY A 447 17.14 -15.00 -2.86
C GLY A 447 18.54 -15.43 -2.41
N ALA A 448 19.47 -15.67 -3.34
CA ALA A 448 20.86 -15.97 -3.00
C ALA A 448 21.59 -14.72 -2.49
N ALA A 449 21.32 -13.56 -3.10
CA ALA A 449 21.86 -12.29 -2.65
C ALA A 449 21.36 -11.93 -1.24
N TYR A 450 20.06 -12.11 -0.97
CA TYR A 450 19.49 -11.92 0.36
C TYR A 450 20.14 -12.85 1.39
N LEU A 451 20.28 -14.15 1.10
CA LEU A 451 20.92 -15.11 2.03
C LEU A 451 22.41 -14.83 2.30
N ASN A 452 23.08 -14.00 1.50
CA ASN A 452 24.45 -13.56 1.74
C ASN A 452 24.53 -12.32 2.65
N GLN A 453 23.40 -11.69 3.01
CA GLN A 453 23.38 -10.59 3.96
C GLN A 453 23.61 -11.10 5.39
N PRO A 454 24.33 -10.35 6.24
CA PRO A 454 24.66 -10.78 7.60
C PRO A 454 23.44 -10.93 8.52
N ASP A 455 22.34 -10.23 8.23
CA ASP A 455 21.09 -10.26 8.98
C ASP A 455 20.05 -11.22 8.37
N ALA A 456 20.41 -11.96 7.31
CA ALA A 456 19.50 -12.84 6.61
C ALA A 456 19.04 -14.00 7.49
N LYS A 457 17.73 -14.10 7.67
CA LYS A 457 17.10 -15.22 8.40
C LYS A 457 16.79 -16.37 7.45
N LEU A 458 17.38 -17.54 7.72
CA LEU A 458 17.04 -18.78 7.03
C LEU A 458 15.81 -19.42 7.68
N ILE A 459 14.78 -19.68 6.88
CA ILE A 459 13.55 -20.33 7.32
C ILE A 459 13.63 -21.83 7.04
N GLY A 460 13.61 -22.62 8.12
CA GLY A 460 13.56 -24.06 8.08
C GLY A 460 12.18 -24.60 7.66
N LYS A 461 12.14 -25.83 7.14
CA LYS A 461 10.91 -26.62 7.01
C LYS A 461 10.83 -27.52 8.23
N GLY A 462 9.83 -27.32 9.08
CA GLY A 462 9.49 -28.29 10.12
C GLY A 462 8.76 -29.49 9.54
N LYS A 463 9.00 -30.67 10.08
CA LYS A 463 8.19 -31.87 9.86
C LYS A 463 7.04 -31.89 10.86
N LYS A 464 6.04 -32.75 10.60
CA LYS A 464 4.91 -32.94 11.53
C LYS A 464 5.38 -33.39 12.91
N GLU A 465 6.47 -34.15 12.98
CA GLU A 465 7.08 -34.62 14.22
C GLU A 465 7.64 -33.46 15.05
N ASP A 466 8.20 -32.45 14.40
CA ASP A 466 8.75 -31.26 15.06
C ASP A 466 7.64 -30.39 15.70
N LEU A 467 6.38 -30.62 15.33
CA LEU A 467 5.21 -29.91 15.86
C LEU A 467 4.53 -30.64 17.02
N LYS A 468 4.83 -31.93 17.27
CA LYS A 468 4.06 -32.75 18.23
C LYS A 468 4.15 -32.25 19.67
N ASP A 469 5.29 -31.70 20.06
CA ASP A 469 5.56 -31.24 21.43
C ASP A 469 5.74 -29.71 21.52
N MET A 470 5.57 -29.00 20.39
CA MET A 470 5.73 -27.56 20.34
C MET A 470 4.44 -26.89 20.83
N LYS A 471 4.52 -26.11 21.91
CA LYS A 471 3.36 -25.35 22.38
C LYS A 471 3.08 -24.24 21.37
N ILE A 472 1.81 -23.96 21.12
CA ILE A 472 1.39 -22.94 20.14
C ILE A 472 2.01 -21.57 20.43
N LYS A 473 2.15 -21.20 21.71
CA LYS A 473 2.80 -19.96 22.13
C LYS A 473 4.29 -19.86 21.77
N ASP A 474 4.94 -20.98 21.49
CA ASP A 474 6.34 -21.07 21.10
C ASP A 474 6.48 -21.13 19.56
N MET A 475 5.37 -21.19 18.82
CA MET A 475 5.36 -21.15 17.35
C MET A 475 5.40 -19.71 16.85
N VAL A 476 6.42 -19.37 16.04
CA VAL A 476 6.54 -18.03 15.42
C VAL A 476 5.57 -17.86 14.26
N ILE A 477 5.28 -18.94 13.50
CA ILE A 477 4.36 -18.98 12.35
C ILE A 477 3.74 -20.37 12.32
N ALA A 478 2.42 -20.48 12.40
CA ALA A 478 1.77 -21.78 12.60
C ALA A 478 1.44 -22.57 11.32
N GLY A 479 1.51 -21.94 10.15
CA GLY A 479 1.36 -22.65 8.88
C GLY A 479 1.37 -21.73 7.68
N VAL A 480 2.01 -22.18 6.60
CA VAL A 480 1.82 -21.66 5.23
C VAL A 480 1.10 -22.77 4.49
N ALA A 481 -0.20 -22.62 4.20
CA ALA A 481 -0.83 -23.58 3.32
C ALA A 481 -0.17 -23.47 1.94
N SER A 482 0.20 -24.60 1.35
CA SER A 482 0.46 -24.71 -0.08
C SER A 482 -0.85 -25.20 -0.67
N THR A 483 -1.62 -24.34 -1.34
CA THR A 483 -2.71 -24.82 -2.19
C THR A 483 -2.09 -25.62 -3.33
N ARG A 484 -2.12 -26.95 -3.17
CA ARG A 484 -2.38 -27.78 -4.34
C ARG A 484 -3.88 -27.69 -4.58
N ARG A 485 -4.26 -26.84 -5.54
CA ARG A 485 -5.50 -26.84 -6.35
C ARG A 485 -6.84 -26.91 -5.60
N ASP A 486 -7.79 -26.09 -6.03
CA ASP A 486 -9.15 -26.59 -6.19
C ASP A 486 -9.09 -27.75 -7.21
N PRO A 487 -9.41 -29.01 -6.82
CA PRO A 487 -9.33 -30.17 -7.71
C PRO A 487 -10.14 -30.01 -9.00
N SER A 488 -11.16 -29.14 -9.01
CA SER A 488 -12.07 -28.94 -10.14
C SER A 488 -11.51 -28.01 -11.24
N ARG A 489 -10.54 -27.13 -10.95
CA ARG A 489 -10.11 -26.03 -11.85
C ARG A 489 -8.74 -26.22 -12.52
N ALA A 490 -8.29 -27.45 -12.68
CA ALA A 490 -7.00 -27.74 -13.30
C ALA A 490 -7.03 -27.75 -14.84
N SER A 491 -6.81 -26.61 -15.50
CA SER A 491 -6.55 -26.60 -16.94
C SER A 491 -5.13 -27.10 -17.28
N ASN A 492 -5.02 -27.86 -18.38
CA ASN A 492 -3.78 -28.45 -18.87
C ASN A 492 -2.84 -27.38 -19.45
N GLY A 493 -1.96 -26.78 -18.63
CA GLY A 493 -0.68 -26.26 -19.13
C GLY A 493 -0.19 -24.89 -18.64
N GLY A 494 -1.01 -24.08 -17.96
CA GLY A 494 -0.58 -22.78 -17.42
C GLY A 494 -0.38 -22.84 -15.90
N ARG A 495 0.83 -22.55 -15.39
CA ARG A 495 1.09 -22.44 -13.95
C ARG A 495 0.96 -20.98 -13.49
N VAL A 496 -0.26 -20.52 -13.24
CA VAL A 496 -0.44 -19.31 -12.42
C VAL A 496 -0.44 -19.74 -10.96
N ARG A 497 0.42 -19.10 -10.16
CA ARG A 497 0.57 -19.34 -8.72
C ARG A 497 0.09 -18.08 -8.03
N GLU A 498 -1.04 -18.15 -7.35
CA GLU A 498 -1.42 -17.07 -6.43
C GLU A 498 -0.58 -17.16 -5.15
N PRO A 499 -0.15 -16.01 -4.58
CA PRO A 499 0.51 -15.98 -3.28
C PRO A 499 -0.51 -16.19 -2.16
N ASN A 500 -0.25 -17.19 -1.33
CA ASN A 500 -1.05 -17.48 -0.14
C ASN A 500 -0.82 -16.40 0.93
N THR A 501 -1.90 -15.93 1.55
CA THR A 501 -1.86 -15.01 2.69
C THR A 501 -2.03 -15.80 3.98
N ILE A 502 -1.10 -15.63 4.92
CA ILE A 502 -1.18 -16.14 6.29
C ILE A 502 -1.43 -14.93 7.18
N VAL A 503 -2.39 -15.03 8.08
CA VAL A 503 -2.52 -14.06 9.17
C VAL A 503 -2.03 -14.72 10.43
N LEU A 504 -0.99 -14.14 11.03
CA LEU A 504 -0.62 -14.48 12.38
C LEU A 504 -1.60 -13.77 13.32
N VAL A 505 -2.54 -14.54 13.86
CA VAL A 505 -3.28 -14.13 15.05
C VAL A 505 -2.49 -14.62 16.25
N GLY A 506 -1.96 -13.67 17.02
CA GLY A 506 -1.42 -13.95 18.33
C GLY A 506 -1.32 -12.64 19.08
N PHE A 507 -2.41 -12.24 19.73
CA PHE A 507 -2.49 -11.75 21.12
C PHE A 507 -3.94 -11.31 21.37
N GLY A 508 -4.71 -12.17 22.03
CA GLY A 508 -6.13 -11.99 22.36
C GLY A 508 -6.63 -13.16 23.23
N GLU A 509 -7.87 -13.09 23.70
CA GLU A 509 -8.44 -13.93 24.78
C GLU A 509 -8.44 -15.46 24.52
N GLN A 510 -8.12 -15.93 23.31
CA GLN A 510 -8.07 -17.36 22.97
C GLN A 510 -6.74 -17.76 22.29
N PRO A 511 -5.64 -17.87 23.05
CA PRO A 511 -4.39 -18.42 22.52
C PRO A 511 -4.60 -19.88 22.09
N GLY A 512 -4.50 -20.17 20.79
CA GLY A 512 -4.59 -21.54 20.26
C GLY A 512 -5.57 -21.77 19.11
N GLN A 513 -6.34 -20.76 18.71
CA GLN A 513 -7.27 -20.87 17.59
C GLN A 513 -6.65 -20.31 16.29
N PHE A 514 -6.65 -21.12 15.24
CA PHE A 514 -6.21 -20.70 13.90
C PHE A 514 -7.43 -20.34 13.06
N THR A 515 -7.50 -19.09 12.60
CA THR A 515 -8.50 -18.66 11.63
C THR A 515 -7.81 -18.44 10.29
N TRP A 516 -8.28 -19.15 9.27
CA TRP A 516 -7.89 -18.92 7.89
C TRP A 516 -8.72 -17.78 7.33
N TYR A 517 -8.10 -16.83 6.66
CA TYR A 517 -8.79 -15.74 5.98
C TYR A 517 -8.41 -15.77 4.51
N ASP A 518 -9.40 -15.63 3.65
CA ASP A 518 -9.14 -15.33 2.24
C ASP A 518 -8.54 -13.93 2.10
N ARG A 519 -7.71 -13.77 1.07
CA ARG A 519 -7.04 -12.49 0.78
C ARG A 519 -8.03 -11.35 0.60
N SER A 520 -9.22 -11.62 0.06
CA SER A 520 -10.32 -10.67 -0.12
C SER A 520 -10.87 -10.15 1.22
N VAL A 521 -10.93 -10.99 2.26
CA VAL A 521 -11.48 -10.64 3.58
C VAL A 521 -10.55 -9.70 4.35
N LEU A 522 -9.25 -9.69 4.02
CA LEU A 522 -8.24 -8.95 4.78
C LEU A 522 -7.99 -7.53 4.27
N GLY A 523 -8.67 -7.10 3.21
CA GLY A 523 -8.40 -5.85 2.51
C GLY A 523 -7.09 -5.94 1.72
N ALA A 524 -7.20 -6.10 0.41
CA ALA A 524 -6.09 -5.89 -0.51
C ALA A 524 -5.86 -4.39 -0.71
#